data_AF-A0A961NK64-F1
#
_entry.id   AF-A0A961NK64-F1
#
_cell.length_a   1.000
_cell.length_b   1.000
_cell.length_c   1.000
_cell.angle_alpha   90.00
_cell.angle_beta   90.00
_cell.angle_gamma   90.00
#
_symmetry.space_group_name_H-M   'P 1'
#
loop_
_entity.id
_entity.type
_entity.pdbx_description
1 polymer ?
#
loop_
_entity_poly.entity_id
_entity_poly.type
_entity_poly.pdbx_seq_one_letter_code
_entity_poly.pdbx_strand_id
1 'polypeptide(L)'
;MKKPVSRVLVINDEIRILRLLIKGLNAAAKSIENPFGIVFTGVTTACKALELIEQDGDIQALIIDDKLYSLSNENRDTRNL
;
A
#
# COMPACT_ATOMS: atom_id res chain seq x y z
N MET A 1 -13.83 10.95 -21.79
CA MET A 1 -13.77 10.69 -20.34
C MET A 1 -12.38 10.14 -20.02
N LYS A 2 -11.72 10.61 -18.94
CA LYS A 2 -10.47 9.97 -18.49
C LYS A 2 -10.77 8.54 -18.06
N LYS A 3 -9.88 7.59 -18.36
CA LYS A 3 -10.03 6.22 -17.85
C LYS A 3 -10.03 6.27 -16.31
N PRO A 4 -10.96 5.58 -15.63
CA PRO A 4 -10.92 5.47 -14.17
C PRO A 4 -9.62 4.80 -13.75
N VAL A 5 -9.14 5.15 -12.56
CA VAL A 5 -7.98 4.52 -11.93
C VAL A 5 -8.34 4.26 -10.48
N SER A 6 -8.32 2.99 -10.07
CA SER A 6 -8.48 2.59 -8.67
C SER A 6 -7.11 2.24 -8.09
N ARG A 7 -6.56 3.11 -7.25
CA ARG A 7 -5.25 2.97 -6.60
C ARG A 7 -5.37 2.15 -5.33
N VAL A 8 -4.60 1.07 -5.28
CA VAL A 8 -4.45 0.22 -4.11
C VAL A 8 -3.01 0.33 -3.62
N LEU A 9 -2.83 0.73 -2.36
CA LEU A 9 -1.52 0.81 -1.72
C LEU A 9 -1.25 -0.45 -0.91
N VAL A 10 -0.11 -1.10 -1.18
CA VAL A 10 0.37 -2.28 -0.46
C VAL A 10 1.48 -1.86 0.49
N ILE A 11 1.33 -2.21 1.76
CA ILE A 11 2.27 -1.87 2.84
C ILE A 11 2.84 -3.18 3.40
N ASN A 12 4.14 -3.40 3.17
CA ASN A 12 4.86 -4.57 3.66
C ASN A 12 6.33 -4.19 3.86
N ASP A 13 6.88 -4.42 5.04
CA ASP A 13 8.23 -4.01 5.39
C ASP A 13 9.32 -4.91 4.78
N GLU A 14 8.97 -6.12 4.36
CA GLU A 14 9.86 -7.00 3.61
C GLU A 14 9.88 -6.66 2.11
N ILE A 15 10.88 -5.89 1.69
CA ILE A 15 11.04 -5.42 0.31
C ILE A 15 10.98 -6.54 -0.76
N ARG A 16 11.42 -7.77 -0.43
CA ARG A 16 11.38 -8.91 -1.36
C ARG A 16 9.94 -9.37 -1.58
N ILE A 17 9.17 -9.53 -0.51
CA ILE A 17 7.74 -9.86 -0.57
C ILE A 17 6.99 -8.74 -1.29
N LEU A 18 7.21 -7.48 -0.90
CA LEU A 18 6.56 -6.33 -1.52
C LEU A 18 6.77 -6.32 -3.04
N ARG A 19 8.01 -6.52 -3.51
CA ARG A 19 8.31 -6.56 -4.96
C ARG A 19 7.57 -7.69 -5.69
N LEU A 20 7.50 -8.87 -5.08
CA LEU A 20 6.79 -10.02 -5.66
C LEU A 20 5.27 -9.76 -5.71
N LEU A 21 4.70 -9.23 -4.62
CA LEU A 21 3.29 -8.84 -4.54
C LEU A 21 2.93 -7.83 -5.62
N ILE A 22 3.65 -6.71 -5.70
CA ILE A 22 3.38 -5.65 -6.69
C ILE A 22 3.48 -6.19 -8.12
N LYS A 23 4.48 -7.03 -8.41
CA LYS A 23 4.62 -7.65 -9.73
C LYS A 23 3.44 -8.57 -10.06
N GLY A 24 3.08 -9.45 -9.12
CA GLY A 24 1.98 -10.40 -9.30
C GLY A 24 0.62 -9.73 -9.43
N LEU A 25 0.31 -8.79 -8.54
CA LEU A 25 -0.96 -8.06 -8.51
C LEU A 25 -1.15 -7.21 -9.78
N ASN A 26 -0.13 -6.49 -10.22
CA ASN A 26 -0.22 -5.71 -11.46
C ASN A 26 -0.26 -6.61 -12.72
N ALA A 27 0.34 -7.80 -12.69
CA ALA A 27 0.18 -8.77 -13.78
C ALA A 27 -1.26 -9.32 -13.82
N ALA A 28 -1.82 -9.66 -12.66
CA ALA A 28 -3.21 -10.10 -12.53
C ALA A 28 -4.20 -9.04 -13.04
N ALA A 29 -4.03 -7.78 -12.61
CA ALA A 29 -4.86 -6.65 -13.04
C ALA A 29 -4.80 -6.35 -14.55
N LYS A 30 -3.75 -6.81 -15.25
CA LYS A 30 -3.63 -6.75 -16.72
C LYS A 30 -4.23 -7.97 -17.41
N SER A 31 -4.34 -9.10 -16.72
CA SER A 31 -4.83 -10.36 -17.28
C SER A 31 -6.34 -10.53 -17.18
N ILE A 32 -7.00 -9.74 -16.34
CA ILE A 32 -8.46 -9.74 -16.16
C ILE A 32 -9.09 -8.51 -16.80
N GLU A 33 -10.40 -8.55 -17.02
CA GLU A 33 -11.16 -7.34 -17.35
C GLU A 33 -11.05 -6.35 -16.19
N ASN A 34 -10.49 -5.16 -16.47
CA ASN A 34 -10.19 -4.15 -15.47
C ASN A 34 -10.89 -2.81 -15.81
N PRO A 35 -12.24 -2.76 -15.74
CA PRO A 35 -13.01 -1.61 -16.20
C PRO A 35 -12.77 -0.35 -15.34
N PHE A 36 -12.32 -0.53 -14.09
CA PHE A 36 -12.05 0.55 -13.13
C PHE A 36 -10.56 0.94 -13.04
N GLY A 37 -9.68 0.28 -13.80
CA GLY A 37 -8.26 0.62 -13.83
C GLY A 37 -7.56 0.41 -12.49
N ILE A 38 -7.81 -0.73 -11.84
CA ILE A 38 -7.11 -1.13 -10.61
C ILE A 38 -5.60 -1.20 -10.86
N VAL A 39 -4.84 -0.51 -10.02
CA VAL A 39 -3.37 -0.47 -10.03
C VAL A 39 -2.82 -0.59 -8.62
N PHE A 40 -1.66 -1.24 -8.47
CA PHE A 40 -1.04 -1.48 -7.17
C PHE A 40 0.30 -0.76 -7.06
N THR A 41 0.49 -0.01 -5.98
CA THR A 41 1.77 0.60 -5.57
C THR A 41 2.20 0.06 -4.22
N GLY A 42 3.52 0.06 -3.95
CA GLY A 42 4.07 -0.57 -2.75
C GLY A 42 4.95 0.37 -1.94
N VAL A 43 4.85 0.29 -0.61
CA VAL A 43 5.74 0.98 0.34
C VAL A 43 6.16 0.06 1.48
N THR A 44 7.34 0.32 2.05
CA THR A 44 7.93 -0.51 3.10
C THR A 44 7.76 0.04 4.51
N THR A 45 7.17 1.23 4.68
CA THR A 45 7.01 1.86 6.00
C THR A 45 5.63 2.49 6.15
N ALA A 46 5.14 2.49 7.38
CA ALA A 46 3.87 3.14 7.72
C ALA A 46 3.93 4.66 7.52
N CYS A 47 5.03 5.32 7.91
CA CYS A 47 5.20 6.76 7.69
C CYS A 47 5.08 7.12 6.20
N LYS A 48 5.73 6.35 5.32
CA LYS A 48 5.63 6.62 3.89
C LYS A 48 4.23 6.33 3.34
N ALA A 49 3.55 5.33 3.88
CA ALA A 49 2.17 5.05 3.53
C ALA A 49 1.25 6.23 3.89
N LEU A 50 1.38 6.78 5.10
CA LEU A 50 0.61 7.94 5.54
C LEU A 50 0.88 9.16 4.64
N GLU A 51 2.14 9.45 4.33
CA GLU A 51 2.49 10.53 3.40
C GLU A 51 1.83 10.35 2.03
N LEU A 52 1.81 9.12 1.49
CA LEU A 52 1.18 8.85 0.19
C LEU A 52 -0.35 8.98 0.25
N ILE A 53 -0.97 8.54 1.33
CA ILE A 53 -2.42 8.68 1.53
C ILE A 53 -2.80 10.16 1.59
N GLU A 54 -2.04 10.96 2.33
CA GLU A 54 -2.26 12.40 2.43
C GLU A 54 -2.07 13.12 1.09
N GLN A 55 -1.00 12.79 0.36
CA GLN A 55 -0.66 13.45 -0.90
C GLN A 55 -1.57 13.04 -2.07
N ASP A 56 -1.97 11.77 -2.14
CA ASP A 56 -2.78 11.27 -3.24
C ASP A 56 -4.25 11.67 -3.08
N GLY A 57 -4.81 11.57 -1.87
CA GLY A 57 -6.19 11.95 -1.55
C GLY A 57 -7.29 11.08 -2.19
N ASP A 58 -6.93 10.09 -3.03
CA ASP A 58 -7.85 9.25 -3.79
C ASP A 58 -7.36 7.78 -3.85
N ILE A 59 -6.73 7.30 -2.76
CA ILE A 59 -6.44 5.89 -2.57
C ILE A 59 -7.73 5.18 -2.14
N GLN A 60 -8.16 4.16 -2.89
CA GLN A 60 -9.43 3.46 -2.60
C GLN A 60 -9.26 2.30 -1.63
N ALA A 61 -8.07 1.70 -1.54
CA ALA A 61 -7.84 0.57 -0.64
C ALA A 61 -6.39 0.47 -0.18
N LEU A 62 -6.23 -0.10 1.02
CA LEU A 62 -4.95 -0.46 1.61
C LEU A 62 -4.88 -1.97 1.79
N ILE A 63 -3.76 -2.58 1.42
CA ILE A 63 -3.41 -3.95 1.77
C ILE A 63 -2.20 -3.86 2.69
N ILE A 64 -2.34 -4.33 3.93
CA ILE A 64 -1.35 -4.14 4.97
C ILE A 64 -0.93 -5.50 5.50
N ASP A 65 0.38 -5.71 5.61
CA ASP A 65 0.91 -6.86 6.35
C ASP A 65 0.45 -6.81 7.82
N ASP A 66 0.05 -7.95 8.38
CA ASP A 66 -0.48 -8.02 9.74
C ASP A 66 0.60 -7.64 10.78
N LYS A 67 1.86 -7.83 10.40
CA LYS A 67 3.04 -7.46 11.17
C LYS A 67 3.93 -6.53 10.36
N LEU A 68 3.74 -5.23 10.56
CA LEU A 68 4.76 -4.25 10.21
C LEU A 68 5.78 -4.17 11.35
N TYR A 69 6.81 -5.01 11.31
CA TYR A 69 7.88 -5.02 12.31
C TYR A 69 8.56 -3.66 12.46
N SER A 70 8.57 -2.85 11.41
CA SER A 70 9.03 -1.45 11.47
C SER A 70 8.28 -0.59 12.50
N LEU A 71 7.07 -0.97 12.92
CA LEU A 71 6.26 -0.25 13.93
C LEU A 71 6.53 -0.70 15.38
N SER A 72 7.34 -1.74 15.60
CA SER A 72 7.41 -2.44 16.89
C SER A 72 8.05 -1.66 18.05
N ASN A 73 8.53 -0.42 17.86
CA ASN A 73 9.38 0.25 18.84
C ASN A 73 9.01 1.71 19.21
N GLU A 74 7.88 2.28 18.78
CA GLU A 74 7.63 3.73 19.01
C GLU A 74 6.57 4.08 20.08
N ASN A 75 5.87 3.12 20.69
CA ASN A 75 4.72 3.43 21.56
C ASN A 75 4.77 2.85 22.99
N ARG A 76 5.95 2.55 23.53
CA ARG A 76 6.07 2.18 24.97
C ARG A 76 6.26 3.37 25.91
N ASP A 77 6.67 4.55 25.45
CA ASP A 77 7.06 5.65 26.34
C ASP A 77 6.19 6.92 26.31
N THR A 78 5.17 7.02 25.45
CA THR A 78 4.44 8.30 25.25
C THR A 78 3.00 8.34 25.78
N ARG A 79 2.56 7.36 26.58
CA ARG A 79 1.30 7.43 27.34
C ARG A 79 1.56 7.67 28.82
N ASN A 80 2.19 8.80 29.14
CA ASN A 80 2.20 9.38 30.48
C ASN A 80 2.20 10.91 30.33
N LEU A 81 1.04 11.47 29.97
CA LEU A 81 0.68 12.87 30.20
C LEU A 81 -0.81 12.93 30.54
#